data_AF-R9ISK3-F1
#
_entry.id   AF-R9ISK3-F1
#
_cell.length_a   1.000
_cell.length_b   1.000
_cell.length_c   1.000
_cell.angle_alpha   90.00
_cell.angle_beta   90.00
_cell.angle_gamma   90.00
#
_symmetry.space_group_name_H-M   'P 1'
#
loop_
_entity.id
_entity.type
_entity.pdbx_description
1 polymer ?
#
loop_
_entity_poly.entity_id
_entity_poly.type
_entity_poly.pdbx_seq_one_letter_code
_entity_poly.pdbx_strand_id
1 'polypeptide(L)'
;MGVTVGNETADFARIAAGFKNSSVFRYGNDISLEPVTRSDIKSVDYLEELLMAEKITLSDMYILEAVAFFGHADLKMVASRLKWMAGKYPQKPIMTDPDSLGGRLQTLGKYGLLWRRKYSCGGKGNIFVYTITYRGFKMYSERLDKSFHYDTGLVAQCTTRVLRSIHVGEVACIFEGRLSKIADMEEWRHSSYVLKYGDKGKFYPNGYIRCLHNGENWNIILEAAHFNVDDRIESKQERILKFEEMLDTLVKVKDTFAARFENTLFVFCVEDFEGVNKLSKILGSYKEDFNGNTYITSERVLKTNQLDFASSMVKPRIIGSSLKVTACIPSQEWFIA
;
A
#
# COMPACT_ATOMS: atom_id res chain seq x y z
N MET A 1 8.73 19.47 26.41
CA MET A 1 9.84 18.71 27.01
C MET A 1 10.83 18.41 25.89
N GLY A 2 12.08 18.81 26.06
CA GLY A 2 13.05 18.87 24.96
C GLY A 2 13.49 17.50 24.45
N VAL A 3 13.27 17.24 23.17
CA VAL A 3 13.98 16.20 22.42
C VAL A 3 15.41 16.72 22.20
N THR A 4 16.41 15.97 22.65
CA THR A 4 17.81 16.31 22.46
C THR A 4 18.19 16.10 20.99
N VAL A 5 18.65 17.18 20.34
CA VAL A 5 19.11 17.26 18.94
C VAL A 5 20.04 16.10 18.51
N GLY A 6 20.77 15.48 19.44
CA GLY A 6 21.61 14.31 19.18
C GLY A 6 20.86 13.02 18.82
N ASN A 7 19.64 12.80 19.33
CA ASN A 7 18.84 11.62 19.01
C ASN A 7 18.23 11.70 17.60
N GLU A 8 17.79 12.89 17.18
CA GLU A 8 17.21 13.12 15.84
C GLU A 8 18.22 12.86 14.72
N THR A 9 19.50 13.18 14.96
CA THR A 9 20.55 12.96 13.96
C THR A 9 20.90 11.47 13.81
N ALA A 10 20.84 10.71 14.91
CA ALA A 10 21.07 9.26 14.92
C ALA A 10 19.90 8.50 14.29
N ASP A 11 18.66 8.90 14.59
CA ASP A 11 17.45 8.35 13.95
C ASP A 11 17.42 8.65 12.45
N PHE A 12 17.84 9.86 12.06
CA PHE A 12 18.03 10.21 10.66
C PHE A 12 19.11 9.36 9.98
N ALA A 13 20.27 9.18 10.60
CA ALA A 13 21.32 8.34 10.04
C ALA A 13 20.85 6.88 9.85
N ARG A 14 20.06 6.35 10.79
CA ARG A 14 19.46 5.01 10.73
C ARG A 14 18.43 4.89 9.61
N ILE A 15 17.50 5.83 9.52
CA ILE A 15 16.47 5.83 8.47
C ILE A 15 17.09 6.07 7.09
N ALA A 16 18.00 7.04 6.98
CA ALA A 16 18.77 7.30 5.77
C ALA A 16 19.60 6.09 5.33
N ALA A 17 20.16 5.31 6.28
CA ALA A 17 20.82 4.04 5.97
C ALA A 17 19.86 2.98 5.41
N GLY A 18 18.58 3.03 5.78
CA GLY A 18 17.52 2.21 5.17
C GLY A 18 17.27 2.55 3.69
N PHE A 19 17.53 3.78 3.26
CA PHE A 19 17.49 4.17 1.84
C PHE A 19 18.80 3.87 1.09
N LYS A 20 19.92 3.74 1.82
CA LYS A 20 21.22 3.34 1.26
C LYS A 20 21.19 1.84 0.95
N ASN A 21 21.29 1.50 -0.33
CA ASN A 21 21.32 0.15 -0.92
C ASN A 21 19.94 -0.40 -1.33
N SER A 22 19.87 -0.82 -2.60
CA SER A 22 18.72 -1.33 -3.37
C SER A 22 17.56 -1.91 -2.56
N SER A 23 16.34 -1.56 -2.96
CA SER A 23 15.09 -2.22 -2.55
C SER A 23 15.17 -3.75 -2.56
N VAL A 24 14.37 -4.40 -1.70
CA VAL A 24 14.31 -5.87 -1.65
C VAL A 24 13.56 -6.38 -2.88
N PHE A 25 12.49 -5.69 -3.28
CA PHE A 25 11.98 -5.75 -4.64
C PHE A 25 12.94 -5.00 -5.55
N ARG A 26 13.91 -5.64 -6.22
CA ARG A 26 14.69 -4.95 -7.27
C ARG A 26 13.76 -4.56 -8.42
N TYR A 27 13.12 -3.40 -8.33
CA TYR A 27 12.24 -2.86 -9.37
C TYR A 27 13.07 -2.70 -10.64
N GLY A 28 13.01 -3.68 -11.54
CA GLY A 28 13.90 -3.77 -12.68
C GLY A 28 13.81 -5.14 -13.38
N ASN A 29 14.61 -5.31 -14.43
CA ASN A 29 14.54 -6.44 -15.37
C ASN A 29 14.80 -7.82 -14.73
N ASP A 30 15.39 -7.86 -13.53
CA ASP A 30 15.74 -9.09 -12.81
C ASP A 30 14.54 -9.75 -12.13
N ILE A 31 13.39 -9.06 -12.01
CA ILE A 31 12.17 -9.67 -11.46
C ILE A 31 11.36 -10.30 -12.58
N SER A 32 11.19 -11.61 -12.47
CA SER A 32 10.37 -12.40 -13.40
C SER A 32 9.17 -12.99 -12.71
N LEU A 33 8.00 -12.86 -13.34
CA LEU A 33 6.81 -13.61 -12.98
C LEU A 33 6.99 -15.04 -13.50
N GLU A 34 6.94 -16.03 -12.61
CA GLU A 34 7.00 -17.43 -13.02
C GLU A 34 5.72 -17.83 -13.78
N PRO A 35 5.84 -18.51 -14.94
CA PRO A 35 4.69 -18.98 -15.68
C PRO A 35 3.81 -19.90 -14.83
N VAL A 36 2.49 -19.71 -14.91
CA VAL A 36 1.52 -20.64 -14.32
C VAL A 36 1.45 -21.87 -15.21
N THR A 37 1.92 -23.02 -14.72
CA THR A 37 2.10 -24.24 -15.52
C THR A 37 0.84 -25.13 -15.60
N ARG A 38 -0.21 -24.83 -14.83
CA ARG A 38 -1.51 -25.52 -14.88
C ARG A 38 -2.66 -24.54 -14.73
N SER A 39 -3.71 -24.72 -15.54
CA SER A 39 -4.96 -23.99 -15.37
C SER A 39 -5.73 -24.55 -14.18
N ASP A 40 -5.51 -24.01 -12.98
CA ASP A 40 -6.24 -24.36 -11.76
C ASP A 40 -7.67 -23.79 -11.72
N ILE A 41 -8.29 -23.52 -12.88
CA ILE A 41 -9.66 -23.00 -12.96
C ILE A 41 -10.61 -24.14 -12.59
N LYS A 42 -11.23 -24.02 -11.41
CA LYS A 42 -12.23 -24.97 -10.92
C LYS A 42 -13.63 -24.63 -11.44
N SER A 43 -14.50 -25.64 -11.57
CA SER A 43 -15.92 -25.46 -11.92
C SER A 43 -16.70 -24.82 -10.77
N VAL A 44 -17.91 -24.32 -11.04
CA VAL A 44 -18.78 -23.75 -9.99
C VAL A 44 -19.24 -24.86 -9.06
N ASP A 45 -19.68 -25.98 -9.63
CA ASP A 45 -20.12 -27.18 -8.90
C ASP A 45 -19.05 -27.66 -7.89
N TYR A 46 -17.78 -27.67 -8.28
CA TYR A 46 -16.69 -28.01 -7.37
C TYR A 46 -16.60 -27.06 -6.16
N LEU A 47 -16.81 -25.75 -6.37
CA LEU A 47 -16.80 -24.79 -5.27
C LEU A 47 -17.99 -24.95 -4.34
N GLU A 48 -19.16 -25.30 -4.89
CA GLU A 48 -20.36 -25.60 -4.12
C GLU A 48 -20.18 -26.88 -3.29
N GLU A 49 -19.61 -27.94 -3.87
CA GLU A 49 -19.24 -29.15 -3.13
C GLU A 49 -18.30 -28.85 -1.96
N LEU A 50 -17.28 -28.00 -2.18
CA LEU A 50 -16.37 -27.59 -1.11
C LEU A 50 -17.07 -26.80 -0.01
N LEU A 51 -18.07 -25.98 -0.34
CA LEU A 51 -18.89 -25.25 0.64
C LEU A 51 -19.79 -26.21 1.43
N MET A 52 -20.46 -27.14 0.76
CA MET A 52 -21.33 -28.14 1.40
C MET A 52 -20.53 -29.11 2.28
N ALA A 53 -19.29 -29.39 1.92
CA ALA A 53 -18.36 -30.19 2.71
C ALA A 53 -17.63 -29.38 3.80
N GLU A 54 -18.00 -28.11 4.04
CA GLU A 54 -17.39 -27.19 5.01
C GLU A 54 -15.86 -27.01 4.85
N LYS A 55 -15.34 -27.30 3.66
CA LYS A 55 -13.92 -27.10 3.31
C LYS A 55 -13.59 -25.65 3.03
N ILE A 56 -14.59 -24.83 2.72
CA ILE A 56 -14.55 -23.37 2.66
C ILE A 56 -15.48 -22.85 3.77
N THR A 57 -14.96 -22.04 4.65
CA THR A 57 -15.61 -21.57 5.88
C THR A 57 -15.88 -20.07 5.83
N LEU A 58 -16.66 -19.55 6.79
CA LEU A 58 -16.88 -18.11 6.92
C LEU A 58 -15.57 -17.34 7.21
N SER A 59 -14.61 -17.96 7.89
CA SER A 59 -13.30 -17.34 8.15
C SER A 59 -12.54 -17.03 6.86
N ASP A 60 -12.69 -17.88 5.84
CA ASP A 60 -12.08 -17.67 4.52
C ASP A 60 -12.60 -16.45 3.80
N MET A 61 -13.86 -16.09 4.03
CA MET A 61 -14.44 -14.92 3.40
C MET A 61 -13.71 -13.65 3.85
N TYR A 62 -13.23 -13.59 5.09
CA TYR A 62 -12.41 -12.49 5.58
C TYR A 62 -10.98 -12.50 5.01
N ILE A 63 -10.43 -13.69 4.72
CA ILE A 63 -9.15 -13.81 3.99
C ILE A 63 -9.31 -13.28 2.56
N LEU A 64 -10.39 -13.67 1.88
CA LEU A 64 -10.73 -13.18 0.54
C LEU A 64 -10.97 -11.67 0.55
N GLU A 65 -11.71 -11.15 1.55
CA GLU A 65 -11.92 -9.70 1.74
C GLU A 65 -10.58 -8.97 1.92
N ALA A 66 -9.65 -9.51 2.73
CA ALA A 66 -8.33 -8.91 2.93
C ALA A 66 -7.48 -8.90 1.65
N VAL A 67 -7.52 -9.97 0.83
CA VAL A 67 -6.83 -9.98 -0.46
C VAL A 67 -7.49 -9.01 -1.45
N ALA A 68 -8.83 -8.99 -1.52
CA ALA A 68 -9.58 -8.08 -2.38
C ALA A 68 -9.32 -6.62 -2.04
N PHE A 69 -9.18 -6.31 -0.75
CA PHE A 69 -8.91 -4.97 -0.26
C PHE A 69 -7.61 -4.37 -0.82
N PHE A 70 -6.56 -5.16 -1.02
CA PHE A 70 -5.29 -4.65 -1.57
C PHE A 70 -5.16 -4.78 -3.09
N GLY A 71 -6.01 -5.58 -3.73
CA GLY A 71 -5.86 -5.99 -5.14
C GLY A 71 -4.69 -6.95 -5.37
N HIS A 72 -3.48 -6.56 -4.94
CA HIS A 72 -2.25 -7.38 -4.89
C HIS A 72 -1.76 -7.44 -3.45
N ALA A 73 -1.81 -8.62 -2.84
CA ALA A 73 -1.43 -8.79 -1.45
C ALA A 73 -0.32 -9.84 -1.27
N ASP A 74 0.60 -9.60 -0.33
CA ASP A 74 1.47 -10.64 0.19
C ASP A 74 0.91 -11.23 1.50
N LEU A 75 1.57 -12.25 2.05
CA LEU A 75 1.13 -12.88 3.30
C LEU A 75 1.06 -11.88 4.47
N LYS A 76 2.01 -10.95 4.56
CA LYS A 76 2.10 -10.00 5.68
C LYS A 76 0.98 -8.98 5.64
N MET A 77 0.66 -8.49 4.44
CA MET A 77 -0.45 -7.57 4.21
C MET A 77 -1.78 -8.22 4.60
N VAL A 78 -2.01 -9.47 4.17
CA VAL A 78 -3.22 -10.22 4.55
C VAL A 78 -3.29 -10.42 6.06
N ALA A 79 -2.18 -10.85 6.70
CA ALA A 79 -2.12 -11.05 8.14
C ALA A 79 -2.40 -9.76 8.93
N SER A 80 -1.80 -8.63 8.51
CA SER A 80 -2.01 -7.33 9.13
C SER A 80 -3.48 -6.93 9.07
N ARG A 81 -4.08 -7.05 7.88
CA ARG A 81 -5.48 -6.68 7.68
C ARG A 81 -6.45 -7.54 8.48
N LEU A 82 -6.22 -8.86 8.53
CA LEU A 82 -7.00 -9.76 9.36
C LEU A 82 -6.89 -9.41 10.84
N LYS A 83 -5.67 -9.11 11.32
CA LYS A 83 -5.45 -8.69 12.70
C LYS A 83 -6.20 -7.40 13.03
N TRP A 84 -6.20 -6.41 12.14
CA TRP A 84 -6.99 -5.19 12.32
C TRP A 84 -8.49 -5.47 12.33
N MET A 85 -8.99 -6.27 11.38
CA MET A 85 -10.42 -6.62 11.33
C MET A 85 -10.85 -7.37 12.60
N ALA A 86 -10.02 -8.27 13.12
CA ALA A 86 -10.28 -8.98 14.37
C ALA A 86 -10.31 -8.02 15.58
N GLY A 87 -9.42 -7.03 15.60
CA GLY A 87 -9.44 -5.99 16.64
C GLY A 87 -10.70 -5.11 16.56
N LYS A 88 -11.14 -4.74 15.36
CA LYS A 88 -12.33 -3.90 15.13
C LYS A 88 -13.65 -4.67 15.33
N TYR A 89 -13.65 -5.97 15.05
CA TYR A 89 -14.83 -6.83 15.12
C TYR A 89 -14.53 -8.15 15.86
N PRO A 90 -14.34 -8.12 17.19
CA PRO A 90 -13.88 -9.28 17.97
C PRO A 90 -14.80 -10.50 17.90
N GLN A 91 -16.08 -10.29 17.61
CA GLN A 91 -17.11 -11.34 17.52
C GLN A 91 -17.09 -12.10 16.19
N LYS A 92 -16.39 -11.61 15.17
CA LYS A 92 -16.33 -12.26 13.85
C LYS A 92 -15.29 -13.38 13.85
N PRO A 93 -15.52 -14.49 13.12
CA PRO A 93 -14.60 -15.62 13.08
C PRO A 93 -13.38 -15.35 12.18
N ILE A 94 -12.57 -14.36 12.55
CA ILE A 94 -11.41 -13.91 11.78
C ILE A 94 -10.16 -14.64 12.25
N MET A 95 -9.51 -15.35 11.33
CA MET A 95 -8.22 -16.00 11.56
C MET A 95 -7.11 -14.97 11.77
N THR A 96 -6.35 -15.10 12.86
CA THR A 96 -5.20 -14.22 13.16
C THR A 96 -3.87 -14.96 13.30
N ASP A 97 -3.88 -16.30 13.29
CA ASP A 97 -2.66 -17.12 13.35
C ASP A 97 -1.89 -17.09 12.01
N PRO A 98 -0.68 -16.50 11.95
CA PRO A 98 0.09 -16.38 10.72
C PRO A 98 0.53 -17.72 10.11
N ASP A 99 0.83 -18.72 10.94
CA ASP A 99 1.34 -20.02 10.47
C ASP A 99 0.23 -20.79 9.75
N SER A 100 -0.97 -20.78 10.32
CA SER A 100 -2.18 -21.32 9.69
C SER A 100 -2.59 -20.55 8.42
N LEU A 101 -2.40 -19.23 8.39
CA LEU A 101 -2.79 -18.37 7.27
C LEU A 101 -2.04 -18.72 5.98
N GLY A 102 -0.73 -19.00 6.06
CA GLY A 102 0.08 -19.36 4.89
C GLY A 102 -0.44 -20.63 4.20
N GLY A 103 -0.75 -21.67 4.98
CA GLY A 103 -1.35 -22.90 4.47
C GLY A 103 -2.77 -22.68 3.91
N ARG A 104 -3.54 -21.78 4.55
CA ARG A 104 -4.90 -21.47 4.11
C ARG A 104 -4.94 -20.70 2.80
N LEU A 105 -4.08 -19.69 2.61
CA LEU A 105 -3.93 -18.98 1.33
C LEU A 105 -3.55 -19.91 0.18
N GLN A 106 -2.66 -20.88 0.43
CA GLN A 106 -2.33 -21.90 -0.57
C GLN A 106 -3.54 -22.77 -0.91
N THR A 107 -4.33 -23.15 0.10
CA THR A 107 -5.54 -23.96 -0.08
C THR A 107 -6.61 -23.20 -0.88
N LEU A 108 -6.86 -21.94 -0.56
CA LEU A 108 -7.78 -21.08 -1.32
C LEU A 108 -7.29 -20.85 -2.77
N GLY A 109 -5.97 -20.79 -2.98
CA GLY A 109 -5.37 -20.81 -4.30
C GLY A 109 -5.67 -22.10 -5.08
N LYS A 110 -5.49 -23.27 -4.44
CA LYS A 110 -5.82 -24.59 -5.04
C LYS A 110 -7.30 -24.74 -5.37
N TYR A 111 -8.17 -24.09 -4.61
CA TYR A 111 -9.61 -24.07 -4.87
C TYR A 111 -9.99 -23.10 -6.00
N GLY A 112 -9.06 -22.29 -6.52
CA GLY A 112 -9.34 -21.33 -7.59
C GLY A 112 -10.04 -20.05 -7.11
N LEU A 113 -10.01 -19.76 -5.80
CA LEU A 113 -10.56 -18.54 -5.21
C LEU A 113 -9.52 -17.40 -5.20
N LEU A 114 -8.24 -17.75 -5.22
CA LEU A 114 -7.12 -16.82 -5.32
C LEU A 114 -6.19 -17.22 -6.46
N TRP A 115 -5.65 -16.24 -7.19
CA TRP A 115 -4.44 -16.42 -7.96
C TRP A 115 -3.24 -16.30 -7.03
N ARG A 116 -2.32 -17.26 -7.08
CA ARG A 116 -1.04 -17.21 -6.37
C ARG A 116 0.09 -17.11 -7.39
N ARG A 117 0.77 -15.97 -7.41
CA ARG A 117 1.86 -15.68 -8.34
C ARG A 117 3.19 -15.70 -7.62
N LYS A 118 4.18 -16.33 -8.24
CA LYS A 118 5.55 -16.35 -7.74
C LYS A 118 6.40 -15.41 -8.58
N TYR A 119 7.01 -14.44 -7.92
CA TYR A 119 7.98 -13.53 -8.51
C TYR A 119 9.37 -13.90 -8.03
N SER A 120 10.25 -14.26 -8.96
CA SER A 120 11.65 -14.56 -8.67
C SER A 120 12.46 -13.27 -8.64
N CYS A 121 13.22 -13.04 -7.58
CA CYS A 121 13.96 -11.80 -7.34
C CYS A 121 15.48 -11.99 -7.52
N GLY A 122 15.90 -12.63 -8.62
CA GLY A 122 17.31 -12.72 -9.00
C GLY A 122 18.25 -13.26 -7.91
N GLY A 123 17.85 -14.33 -7.22
CA GLY A 123 18.66 -14.98 -6.16
C GLY A 123 18.42 -14.48 -4.73
N LYS A 124 17.59 -13.44 -4.53
CA LYS A 124 17.22 -12.92 -3.19
C LYS A 124 16.00 -13.58 -2.56
N GLY A 125 15.52 -14.68 -3.14
CA GLY A 125 14.30 -15.36 -2.74
C GLY A 125 13.11 -15.05 -3.66
N ASN A 126 11.95 -15.58 -3.27
CA ASN A 126 10.73 -15.48 -4.04
C ASN A 126 9.66 -14.72 -3.26
N ILE A 127 8.80 -14.05 -4.01
CA ILE A 127 7.70 -13.27 -3.46
C ILE A 127 6.42 -13.87 -3.99
N PHE A 128 5.53 -14.21 -3.05
CA PHE A 128 4.21 -14.74 -3.37
C PHE A 128 3.18 -13.64 -3.26
N VAL A 129 2.54 -13.35 -4.39
CA VAL A 129 1.50 -12.32 -4.48
C VAL A 129 0.18 -13.01 -4.77
N TYR A 130 -0.80 -12.67 -3.96
CA TYR A 130 -2.16 -13.15 -4.05
C TYR A 130 -3.04 -12.06 -4.68
N THR A 131 -3.85 -12.44 -5.65
CA THR A 131 -4.94 -11.60 -6.16
C THR A 131 -6.23 -12.40 -6.14
N ILE A 132 -7.35 -11.77 -5.86
CA ILE A 132 -8.62 -12.48 -5.83
C ILE A 132 -9.07 -12.88 -7.25
N THR A 133 -9.66 -14.07 -7.41
CA THR A 133 -10.32 -14.44 -8.67
C THR A 133 -11.74 -13.89 -8.71
N TYR A 134 -12.37 -13.82 -9.88
CA TYR A 134 -13.78 -13.43 -9.99
C TYR A 134 -14.69 -14.33 -9.11
N ARG A 135 -14.38 -15.63 -9.05
CA ARG A 135 -15.11 -16.60 -8.22
C ARG A 135 -14.92 -16.33 -6.72
N GLY A 136 -13.68 -16.09 -6.30
CA GLY A 136 -13.38 -15.69 -4.93
C GLY A 136 -14.10 -14.39 -4.55
N PHE A 137 -14.10 -13.42 -5.46
CA PHE A 137 -14.77 -12.14 -5.28
C PHE A 137 -16.27 -12.33 -5.04
N LYS A 138 -16.95 -13.02 -5.96
CA LYS A 138 -18.39 -13.31 -5.86
C LYS A 138 -18.73 -14.02 -4.55
N MET A 139 -17.92 -15.02 -4.19
CA MET A 139 -18.15 -15.81 -2.98
C MET A 139 -18.09 -14.99 -1.70
N TYR A 140 -17.05 -14.17 -1.49
CA TYR A 140 -16.99 -13.34 -0.28
C TYR A 140 -18.02 -12.21 -0.31
N SER A 141 -18.29 -11.62 -1.48
CA SER A 141 -19.24 -10.52 -1.58
C SER A 141 -20.66 -10.97 -1.22
N GLU A 142 -21.07 -12.15 -1.67
CA GLU A 142 -22.38 -12.71 -1.35
C GLU A 142 -22.45 -13.19 0.10
N ARG A 143 -21.40 -13.83 0.62
CA ARG A 143 -21.38 -14.36 1.99
C ARG A 143 -21.23 -13.30 3.07
N LEU A 144 -20.56 -12.19 2.78
CA LEU A 144 -20.36 -11.08 3.72
C LEU A 144 -21.25 -9.86 3.41
N ASP A 145 -22.18 -10.00 2.45
CA ASP A 145 -23.10 -8.95 1.99
C ASP A 145 -22.37 -7.63 1.68
N LYS A 146 -21.43 -7.71 0.73
CA LYS A 146 -20.58 -6.58 0.32
C LYS A 146 -20.88 -6.14 -1.10
N SER A 147 -21.05 -4.83 -1.30
CA SER A 147 -21.24 -4.21 -2.60
C SER A 147 -19.94 -3.57 -3.10
N PHE A 148 -19.14 -4.33 -3.86
CA PHE A 148 -17.92 -3.83 -4.50
C PHE A 148 -17.87 -4.17 -5.99
N HIS A 149 -16.92 -3.57 -6.71
CA HIS A 149 -16.63 -3.87 -8.10
C HIS A 149 -15.38 -4.74 -8.21
N TYR A 150 -15.46 -5.85 -8.95
CA TYR A 150 -14.30 -6.68 -9.25
C TYR A 150 -13.48 -6.07 -10.39
N ASP A 151 -12.20 -5.79 -10.13
CA ASP A 151 -11.26 -5.32 -11.14
C ASP A 151 -10.67 -6.52 -11.91
N THR A 152 -11.18 -6.73 -13.13
CA THR A 152 -10.72 -7.80 -14.03
C THR A 152 -9.29 -7.61 -14.51
N GLY A 153 -8.76 -6.38 -14.44
CA GLY A 153 -7.43 -6.02 -14.91
C GLY A 153 -6.31 -6.40 -13.93
N LEU A 154 -6.62 -6.69 -12.65
CA LEU A 154 -5.61 -7.00 -11.60
C LEU A 154 -4.65 -8.12 -12.02
N VAL A 155 -5.16 -9.12 -12.72
CA VAL A 155 -4.41 -10.29 -13.20
C VAL A 155 -3.50 -9.93 -14.39
N ALA A 156 -3.82 -8.92 -15.18
CA ALA A 156 -3.05 -8.57 -16.39
C ALA A 156 -1.98 -7.50 -16.14
N GLN A 157 -1.86 -6.98 -14.91
CA GLN A 157 -0.92 -5.91 -14.61
C GLN A 157 0.54 -6.36 -14.75
N CYS A 158 1.38 -5.47 -15.26
CA CYS A 158 2.83 -5.70 -15.37
C CYS A 158 3.49 -5.78 -13.98
N THR A 159 4.62 -6.47 -13.91
CA THR A 159 5.37 -6.69 -12.67
C THR A 159 5.63 -5.39 -11.91
N THR A 160 6.09 -4.33 -12.58
CA THR A 160 6.38 -3.04 -11.94
C THR A 160 5.15 -2.45 -11.24
N ARG A 161 3.96 -2.56 -11.82
CA ARG A 161 2.71 -2.08 -11.21
C ARG A 161 2.28 -2.91 -10.01
N VAL A 162 2.44 -4.23 -10.08
CA VAL A 162 2.16 -5.14 -8.95
C VAL A 162 3.05 -4.79 -7.75
N LEU A 163 4.34 -4.57 -7.98
CA LEU A 163 5.28 -4.26 -6.90
C LEU A 163 5.06 -2.86 -6.31
N ARG A 164 4.65 -1.88 -7.12
CA ARG A 164 4.20 -0.56 -6.65
C ARG A 164 3.02 -0.69 -5.68
N SER A 165 2.02 -1.49 -6.07
CA SER A 165 0.83 -1.76 -5.25
C SER A 165 1.18 -2.41 -3.91
N ILE A 166 2.03 -3.43 -3.92
CA ILE A 166 2.48 -4.13 -2.69
C ILE A 166 3.20 -3.17 -1.75
N HIS A 167 4.12 -2.35 -2.27
CA HIS A 167 4.87 -1.42 -1.43
C HIS A 167 3.95 -0.39 -0.75
N VAL A 168 2.99 0.18 -1.49
CA VAL A 168 1.97 1.07 -0.89
C VAL A 168 1.08 0.30 0.09
N GLY A 169 0.78 -0.97 -0.19
CA GLY A 169 0.01 -1.83 0.70
C GLY A 169 0.70 -2.13 2.03
N GLU A 170 2.02 -2.36 2.02
CA GLU A 170 2.83 -2.49 3.25
C GLU A 170 2.79 -1.20 4.07
N VAL A 171 2.91 -0.03 3.42
CA VAL A 171 2.76 1.27 4.10
C VAL A 171 1.36 1.43 4.69
N ALA A 172 0.32 1.07 3.93
CA ALA A 172 -1.05 1.10 4.42
C ALA A 172 -1.20 0.27 5.71
N CYS A 173 -0.63 -0.94 5.76
CA CYS A 173 -0.65 -1.78 6.97
C CYS A 173 -0.01 -1.09 8.20
N ILE A 174 1.03 -0.28 8.01
CA ILE A 174 1.66 0.47 9.09
C ILE A 174 0.72 1.57 9.61
N PHE A 175 0.14 2.33 8.68
CA PHE A 175 -0.91 3.29 9.02
C PHE A 175 -2.07 2.59 9.73
N GLU A 176 -2.35 1.32 9.43
CA GLU A 176 -3.48 0.58 10.00
C GLU A 176 -3.29 0.27 11.46
N GLY A 177 -2.15 -0.37 11.76
CA GLY A 177 -1.78 -0.70 13.13
C GLY A 177 -1.56 0.55 13.98
N ARG A 178 -1.19 1.68 13.38
CA ARG A 178 -0.94 2.93 14.10
C ARG A 178 -2.22 3.74 14.28
N LEU A 179 -2.86 4.20 13.20
CA LEU A 179 -4.05 5.07 13.25
C LEU A 179 -5.20 4.46 14.03
N SER A 180 -5.40 3.13 13.95
CA SER A 180 -6.45 2.46 14.73
C SER A 180 -6.37 2.64 16.24
N LYS A 181 -5.23 3.09 16.79
CA LYS A 181 -5.02 3.28 18.23
C LYS A 181 -5.25 4.72 18.72
N ILE A 182 -5.36 5.66 17.81
CA ILE A 182 -5.09 7.09 18.07
C ILE A 182 -5.96 8.02 17.23
N ALA A 183 -6.66 7.51 16.21
CA ALA A 183 -7.58 8.25 15.37
C ALA A 183 -8.82 7.40 15.10
N ASP A 184 -9.97 8.04 14.90
CA ASP A 184 -11.16 7.35 14.41
C ASP A 184 -11.10 7.24 12.89
N MET A 185 -11.01 5.99 12.40
CA MET A 185 -10.84 5.71 10.99
C MET A 185 -12.21 5.55 10.32
N GLU A 186 -12.67 6.62 9.68
CA GLU A 186 -13.95 6.66 8.96
C GLU A 186 -13.91 5.84 7.68
N GLU A 187 -12.87 6.03 6.86
CA GLU A 187 -12.75 5.36 5.57
C GLU A 187 -11.33 4.90 5.32
N TRP A 188 -11.23 3.68 4.82
CA TRP A 188 -9.98 3.14 4.31
C TRP A 188 -10.23 2.39 3.02
N ARG A 189 -9.52 2.80 1.98
CA ARG A 189 -9.49 2.18 0.67
C ARG A 189 -8.05 1.97 0.22
N HIS A 190 -7.81 0.86 -0.47
CA HIS A 190 -6.58 0.57 -1.18
C HIS A 190 -6.97 -0.09 -2.50
N SER A 191 -6.24 0.19 -3.58
CA SER A 191 -6.47 -0.29 -4.95
C SER A 191 -7.88 -0.08 -5.53
N SER A 192 -7.97 0.28 -6.81
CA SER A 192 -9.24 0.31 -7.57
C SER A 192 -10.35 1.22 -7.00
N TYR A 193 -10.06 2.03 -5.99
CA TYR A 193 -10.95 3.06 -5.44
C TYR A 193 -10.88 4.33 -6.28
N VAL A 194 -12.01 5.02 -6.40
CA VAL A 194 -12.13 6.23 -7.22
C VAL A 194 -12.48 7.41 -6.33
N LEU A 195 -11.54 8.34 -6.21
CA LEU A 195 -11.79 9.68 -5.70
C LEU A 195 -12.36 10.53 -6.83
N LYS A 196 -13.59 11.00 -6.66
CA LYS A 196 -14.17 12.00 -7.55
C LYS A 196 -13.79 13.39 -7.05
N TYR A 197 -13.29 14.24 -7.94
CA TYR A 197 -12.93 15.63 -7.63
C TYR A 197 -13.44 16.57 -8.74
N GLY A 198 -14.04 17.70 -8.35
CA GLY A 198 -14.81 18.54 -9.27
C GLY A 198 -15.95 17.79 -9.98
N ASP A 199 -16.44 18.34 -11.08
CA ASP A 199 -17.63 17.81 -11.76
C ASP A 199 -17.37 16.51 -12.53
N LYS A 200 -16.14 16.31 -13.02
CA LYS A 200 -15.77 15.18 -13.89
C LYS A 200 -14.44 14.52 -13.55
N GLY A 201 -13.68 15.06 -12.60
CA GLY A 201 -12.36 14.54 -12.24
C GLY A 201 -12.46 13.20 -11.51
N LYS A 202 -11.58 12.27 -11.87
CA LYS A 202 -11.43 10.97 -11.21
C LYS A 202 -9.96 10.72 -10.95
N PHE A 203 -9.65 10.41 -9.70
CA PHE A 203 -8.32 10.01 -9.27
C PHE A 203 -8.37 8.64 -8.62
N TYR A 204 -7.39 7.80 -8.91
CA TYR A 204 -7.31 6.42 -8.44
C TYR A 204 -6.08 6.30 -7.55
N PRO A 205 -6.19 6.67 -6.26
CA PRO A 205 -5.04 6.62 -5.38
C PRO A 205 -4.58 5.17 -5.18
N ASN A 206 -3.28 4.98 -4.95
CA ASN A 206 -2.79 3.65 -4.56
C ASN A 206 -3.30 3.28 -3.15
N GLY A 207 -3.39 4.24 -2.23
CA GLY A 207 -4.03 4.09 -0.93
C GLY A 207 -4.67 5.38 -0.43
N TYR A 208 -5.75 5.26 0.32
CA TYR A 208 -6.55 6.39 0.78
C TYR A 208 -7.15 6.14 2.17
N ILE A 209 -6.94 7.09 3.08
CA ILE A 209 -7.44 7.02 4.45
C ILE A 209 -8.10 8.35 4.83
N ARG A 210 -9.31 8.27 5.40
CA ARG A 210 -9.98 9.36 6.11
C ARG A 210 -10.02 9.04 7.58
N CYS A 211 -9.63 9.99 8.41
CA CYS A 211 -9.71 9.82 9.86
C CYS A 211 -9.95 11.14 10.58
N LEU A 212 -10.61 11.04 11.73
CA LEU A 212 -10.74 12.12 12.71
C LEU A 212 -9.65 11.94 13.78
N HIS A 213 -8.81 12.95 13.96
CA HIS A 213 -7.78 12.97 14.99
C HIS A 213 -7.77 14.33 15.69
N ASN A 214 -7.84 14.33 17.02
CA ASN A 214 -7.90 15.54 17.84
C ASN A 214 -8.97 16.58 17.40
N GLY A 215 -10.09 16.11 16.85
CA GLY A 215 -11.18 16.97 16.39
C GLY A 215 -11.00 17.54 14.97
N GLU A 216 -9.92 17.19 14.28
CA GLU A 216 -9.65 17.61 12.90
C GLU A 216 -9.85 16.44 11.93
N ASN A 217 -10.41 16.70 10.75
CA ASN A 217 -10.55 15.72 9.69
C ASN A 217 -9.31 15.69 8.82
N TRP A 218 -8.76 14.50 8.69
CA TRP A 218 -7.54 14.26 7.94
C TRP A 218 -7.79 13.40 6.72
N ASN A 219 -7.12 13.80 5.65
CA ASN A 219 -7.14 13.18 4.35
C ASN A 219 -5.73 12.67 4.01
N ILE A 220 -5.50 11.36 4.10
CA ILE A 220 -4.18 10.77 3.87
C ILE A 220 -4.18 10.01 2.54
N ILE A 221 -3.31 10.41 1.63
CA ILE A 221 -3.16 9.84 0.30
C ILE A 221 -1.78 9.16 0.20
N LEU A 222 -1.79 7.87 -0.13
CA LEU A 222 -0.58 7.05 -0.27
C LEU A 222 -0.30 6.80 -1.76
N GLU A 223 0.91 7.13 -2.23
CA GLU A 223 1.30 7.00 -3.63
C GLU A 223 2.66 6.33 -3.82
N ALA A 224 2.79 5.59 -4.93
CA ALA A 224 4.06 5.02 -5.35
C ALA A 224 4.87 6.03 -6.19
N ALA A 225 5.92 6.60 -5.60
CA ALA A 225 6.89 7.44 -6.29
C ALA A 225 8.04 6.59 -6.85
N HIS A 226 7.68 5.56 -7.62
CA HIS A 226 8.64 4.67 -8.26
C HIS A 226 9.08 5.21 -9.62
N PHE A 227 10.38 5.34 -9.85
CA PHE A 227 10.98 5.84 -11.08
C PHE A 227 11.72 4.77 -11.89
N ASN A 228 11.89 3.58 -11.33
CA ASN A 228 12.35 2.42 -12.09
C ASN A 228 11.21 1.91 -12.97
N VAL A 229 11.59 1.52 -14.19
CA VAL A 229 10.68 1.11 -15.26
C VAL A 229 11.16 -0.18 -15.90
N ASP A 230 10.23 -0.87 -16.52
CA ASP A 230 10.54 -1.89 -17.52
C ASP A 230 10.61 -1.18 -18.86
N ASP A 231 11.83 -1.01 -19.41
CA ASP A 231 12.07 -0.23 -20.63
C ASP A 231 11.37 -0.82 -21.86
N ARG A 232 10.84 -2.05 -21.79
CA ARG A 232 10.00 -2.66 -22.84
C ARG A 232 8.56 -2.14 -22.82
N ILE A 233 8.14 -1.54 -21.71
CA ILE A 233 6.76 -1.07 -21.46
C ILE A 233 6.70 0.45 -21.39
N GLU A 234 7.67 1.08 -20.72
CA GLU A 234 7.68 2.51 -20.42
C GLU A 234 9.12 3.01 -20.31
N SER A 235 9.42 4.15 -20.92
CA SER A 235 10.69 4.84 -20.77
C SER A 235 10.77 5.64 -19.47
N LYS A 236 11.99 5.93 -19.00
CA LYS A 236 12.21 6.75 -17.81
C LYS A 236 11.60 8.16 -17.94
N GLN A 237 11.64 8.75 -19.14
CA GLN A 237 11.08 10.09 -19.36
C GLN A 237 9.55 10.08 -19.30
N GLU A 238 8.90 9.11 -19.93
CA GLU A 238 7.44 8.93 -19.82
C GLU A 238 7.01 8.73 -18.37
N ARG A 239 7.80 7.98 -17.59
CA ARG A 239 7.49 7.77 -16.18
C ARG A 239 7.55 9.04 -15.35
N ILE A 240 8.52 9.92 -15.61
CA ILE A 240 8.63 11.23 -14.96
C ILE A 240 7.40 12.07 -15.30
N LEU A 241 7.04 12.18 -16.58
CA LEU A 241 5.87 12.96 -17.03
C LEU A 241 4.58 12.46 -16.38
N LYS A 242 4.33 11.15 -16.37
CA LYS A 242 3.15 10.58 -15.69
C LYS A 242 3.13 10.84 -14.18
N PHE A 243 4.31 10.95 -13.56
CA PHE A 243 4.39 11.28 -12.14
C PHE A 243 4.07 12.76 -11.90
N GLU A 244 4.53 13.67 -12.76
CA GLU A 244 4.17 15.09 -12.73
C GLU A 244 2.67 15.29 -12.96
N GLU A 245 2.07 14.63 -13.95
CA GLU A 245 0.61 14.64 -14.18
C GLU A 245 -0.18 14.14 -12.95
N MET A 246 0.35 13.13 -12.26
CA MET A 246 -0.22 12.64 -11.00
C MET A 246 -0.13 13.71 -9.90
N LEU A 247 1.00 14.42 -9.77
CA LEU A 247 1.13 15.53 -8.81
C LEU A 247 0.14 16.66 -9.11
N ASP A 248 0.01 17.07 -10.38
CA ASP A 248 -0.99 18.06 -10.81
C ASP A 248 -2.41 17.63 -10.41
N THR A 249 -2.69 16.33 -10.52
CA THR A 249 -3.98 15.75 -10.12
C THR A 249 -4.15 15.78 -8.60
N LEU A 250 -3.10 15.46 -7.84
CA LEU A 250 -3.13 15.51 -6.37
C LEU A 250 -3.36 16.92 -5.84
N VAL A 251 -2.79 17.95 -6.48
CA VAL A 251 -3.07 19.36 -6.13
C VAL A 251 -4.56 19.66 -6.31
N LYS A 252 -5.14 19.32 -7.46
CA LYS A 252 -6.59 19.51 -7.72
C LYS A 252 -7.46 18.75 -6.73
N VAL A 253 -7.07 17.53 -6.36
CA VAL A 253 -7.75 16.71 -5.36
C VAL A 253 -7.71 17.42 -4.01
N LYS A 254 -6.52 17.82 -3.53
CA LYS A 254 -6.34 18.58 -2.28
C LYS A 254 -7.23 19.81 -2.24
N ASP A 255 -7.19 20.65 -3.28
CA ASP A 255 -7.94 21.90 -3.32
C ASP A 255 -9.46 21.67 -3.30
N THR A 256 -9.93 20.65 -4.03
CA THR A 256 -11.36 20.26 -4.01
C THR A 256 -11.79 19.81 -2.61
N PHE A 257 -10.91 19.11 -1.90
CA PHE A 257 -11.19 18.52 -0.60
C PHE A 257 -10.89 19.47 0.58
N ALA A 258 -10.27 20.62 0.35
CA ALA A 258 -9.88 21.58 1.38
C ALA A 258 -11.07 22.16 2.18
N ALA A 259 -12.27 22.19 1.60
CA ALA A 259 -13.48 22.62 2.31
C ALA A 259 -14.02 21.56 3.29
N ARG A 260 -13.59 20.29 3.14
CA ARG A 260 -14.07 19.15 3.94
C ARG A 260 -13.02 18.62 4.92
N PHE A 261 -11.76 18.79 4.60
CA PHE A 261 -10.65 18.29 5.41
C PHE A 261 -9.74 19.46 5.76
N GLU A 262 -9.53 19.65 7.07
CA GLU A 262 -8.62 20.65 7.61
C GLU A 262 -7.18 20.35 7.19
N ASN A 263 -6.85 19.05 7.07
CA ASN A 263 -5.49 18.61 6.77
C ASN A 263 -5.47 17.55 5.67
N THR A 264 -4.53 17.69 4.72
CA THR A 264 -4.21 16.66 3.72
C THR A 264 -2.75 16.25 3.83
N LEU A 265 -2.52 14.94 3.91
CA LEU A 265 -1.20 14.34 4.01
C LEU A 265 -0.90 13.46 2.81
N PHE A 266 0.28 13.64 2.23
CA PHE A 266 0.79 12.79 1.15
C PHE A 266 1.89 11.89 1.66
N VAL A 267 1.84 10.61 1.32
CA VAL A 267 2.88 9.64 1.65
C VAL A 267 3.39 9.01 0.37
N PHE A 268 4.64 9.32 0.02
CA PHE A 268 5.30 8.78 -1.16
C PHE A 268 6.18 7.59 -0.81
N CYS A 269 5.92 6.47 -1.47
CA CYS A 269 6.67 5.23 -1.34
C CYS A 269 7.70 5.19 -2.47
N VAL A 270 8.99 5.36 -2.16
CA VAL A 270 10.11 5.36 -3.12
C VAL A 270 10.91 4.05 -3.03
N GLU A 271 11.61 3.67 -4.09
CA GLU A 271 12.41 2.43 -4.10
C GLU A 271 13.65 2.53 -3.20
N ASP A 272 14.37 3.63 -3.34
CA ASP A 272 15.71 3.84 -2.77
C ASP A 272 16.07 5.33 -2.70
N PHE A 273 17.31 5.62 -2.32
CA PHE A 273 17.82 6.99 -2.23
C PHE A 273 17.85 7.73 -3.58
N GLU A 274 18.00 7.04 -4.71
CA GLU A 274 17.90 7.69 -6.03
C GLU A 274 16.46 8.13 -6.28
N GLY A 275 15.49 7.29 -5.92
CA GLY A 275 14.07 7.65 -5.91
C GLY A 275 13.77 8.86 -5.03
N VAL A 276 14.35 8.93 -3.82
CA VAL A 276 14.25 10.12 -2.94
C VAL A 276 14.76 11.37 -3.66
N ASN A 277 15.93 11.29 -4.28
CA ASN A 277 16.55 12.44 -4.96
C ASN A 277 15.73 12.91 -6.18
N LYS A 278 15.15 11.98 -6.95
CA LYS A 278 14.28 12.28 -8.08
C LYS A 278 12.99 12.93 -7.63
N LEU A 279 12.28 12.31 -6.68
CA LEU A 279 11.07 12.85 -6.07
C LEU A 279 11.32 14.26 -5.54
N SER A 280 12.46 14.44 -4.86
CA SER A 280 12.87 15.72 -4.29
C SER A 280 12.98 16.86 -5.30
N LYS A 281 13.58 16.58 -6.47
CA LYS A 281 13.70 17.58 -7.54
C LYS A 281 12.33 17.95 -8.11
N ILE A 282 11.48 16.96 -8.34
CA ILE A 282 10.14 17.17 -8.89
C ILE A 282 9.28 17.98 -7.91
N LEU A 283 9.24 17.59 -6.63
CA LEU A 283 8.48 18.30 -5.60
C LEU A 283 8.97 19.74 -5.38
N GLY A 284 10.19 20.08 -5.78
CA GLY A 284 10.69 21.45 -5.76
C GLY A 284 9.79 22.43 -6.54
N SER A 285 9.23 21.98 -7.66
CA SER A 285 8.29 22.75 -8.48
C SER A 285 6.89 22.88 -7.85
N TYR A 286 6.58 22.04 -6.85
CA TYR A 286 5.28 21.98 -6.17
C TYR A 286 5.42 22.31 -4.67
N LYS A 287 6.44 23.08 -4.29
CA LYS A 287 6.78 23.32 -2.89
C LYS A 287 5.61 23.89 -2.06
N GLU A 288 4.76 24.72 -2.67
CA GLU A 288 3.64 25.38 -1.97
C GLU A 288 2.56 24.37 -1.58
N ASP A 289 2.45 23.28 -2.33
CA ASP A 289 1.42 22.27 -2.12
C ASP A 289 1.82 21.15 -1.17
N PHE A 290 3.09 20.74 -1.24
CA PHE A 290 3.57 19.51 -0.60
C PHE A 290 4.50 19.76 0.59
N ASN A 291 5.08 20.94 0.74
CA ASN A 291 5.98 21.22 1.85
C ASN A 291 5.21 21.21 3.18
N GLY A 292 5.74 20.50 4.19
CA GLY A 292 5.07 20.35 5.49
C GLY A 292 3.98 19.28 5.55
N ASN A 293 3.48 18.80 4.40
CA ASN A 293 2.38 17.85 4.30
C ASN A 293 2.75 16.53 3.62
N THR A 294 4.05 16.27 3.46
CA THR A 294 4.56 15.10 2.77
C THR A 294 5.37 14.21 3.70
N TYR A 295 5.25 12.91 3.53
CA TYR A 295 6.13 11.90 4.10
C TYR A 295 6.69 11.02 2.97
N ILE A 296 7.90 10.52 3.18
CA ILE A 296 8.59 9.63 2.26
C ILE A 296 9.04 8.38 3.02
N THR A 297 8.88 7.22 2.39
CA THR A 297 9.40 5.96 2.90
C THR A 297 9.86 5.05 1.77
N SER A 298 10.58 3.99 2.12
CA SER A 298 10.94 2.90 1.23
C SER A 298 10.73 1.56 1.91
N GLU A 299 10.51 0.52 1.11
CA GLU A 299 10.29 -0.85 1.57
C GLU A 299 11.38 -1.31 2.54
N ARG A 300 12.63 -0.98 2.24
CA ARG A 300 13.78 -1.33 3.08
C ARG A 300 13.75 -0.61 4.41
N VAL A 301 13.34 0.67 4.44
CA VAL A 301 13.11 1.42 5.68
C VAL A 301 12.02 0.74 6.50
N LEU A 302 10.90 0.37 5.87
CA LEU A 302 9.81 -0.35 6.56
C LEU A 302 10.29 -1.67 7.18
N LYS A 303 11.03 -2.48 6.41
CA LYS A 303 11.52 -3.79 6.85
C LYS A 303 12.57 -3.69 7.94
N THR A 304 13.53 -2.77 7.80
CA THR A 304 14.62 -2.57 8.78
C THR A 304 14.06 -2.16 10.13
N ASN A 305 13.00 -1.36 10.13
CA ASN A 305 12.38 -0.84 11.35
C ASN A 305 11.17 -1.67 11.79
N GLN A 306 11.01 -2.90 11.28
CA GLN A 306 9.95 -3.83 11.67
C GLN A 306 8.54 -3.24 11.59
N LEU A 307 8.30 -2.41 10.57
CA LEU A 307 7.01 -1.74 10.35
C LEU A 307 6.62 -0.77 11.49
N ASP A 308 7.58 -0.32 12.31
CA ASP A 308 7.34 0.74 13.29
C ASP A 308 7.18 2.08 12.58
N PHE A 309 6.03 2.72 12.76
CA PHE A 309 5.66 3.95 12.07
C PHE A 309 6.69 5.06 12.28
N ALA A 310 7.08 5.32 13.54
CA ALA A 310 7.91 6.47 13.90
C ALA A 310 9.31 6.38 13.30
N SER A 311 9.86 5.17 13.24
CA SER A 311 11.17 4.92 12.65
C SER A 311 11.13 4.56 11.17
N SER A 312 9.96 4.61 10.51
CA SER A 312 9.82 4.18 9.10
C SER A 312 9.49 5.31 8.11
N MET A 313 9.39 6.56 8.55
CA MET A 313 8.95 7.67 7.71
C MET A 313 9.88 8.87 7.82
N VAL A 314 10.03 9.62 6.72
CA VAL A 314 10.82 10.85 6.67
C VAL A 314 9.95 11.99 6.17
N LYS A 315 9.95 13.14 6.86
CA LYS A 315 9.31 14.36 6.37
C LYS A 315 10.33 15.24 5.65
N PRO A 316 10.21 15.40 4.32
CA PRO A 316 11.04 16.31 3.58
C PRO A 316 10.73 17.78 3.92
N ARG A 317 11.76 18.65 3.90
CA ARG A 317 11.58 20.10 3.81
C ARG A 317 12.10 20.59 2.46
N ILE A 318 11.23 21.26 1.71
CA ILE A 318 11.56 21.74 0.37
C ILE A 318 12.15 23.16 0.49
N ILE A 319 13.43 23.34 0.13
CA ILE A 319 14.14 24.63 0.24
C ILE A 319 14.66 25.06 -1.13
N GLY A 320 13.96 26.01 -1.77
CA GLY A 320 14.23 26.39 -3.16
C GLY A 320 13.90 25.23 -4.12
N SER A 321 14.79 24.94 -5.07
CA SER A 321 14.69 23.77 -5.96
C SER A 321 15.39 22.51 -5.40
N SER A 322 15.88 22.59 -4.16
CA SER A 322 16.57 21.50 -3.48
C SER A 322 15.79 21.03 -2.26
N LEU A 323 15.55 19.74 -2.15
CA LEU A 323 14.94 19.19 -0.96
C LEU A 323 16.04 18.93 0.07
N LYS A 324 15.98 19.63 1.21
CA LYS A 324 16.82 19.27 2.37
C LYS A 324 15.98 18.37 3.25
N VAL A 325 16.41 17.12 3.37
CA VAL A 325 15.80 16.21 4.35
C VAL A 325 16.28 16.67 5.73
N THR A 326 15.42 17.37 6.47
CA THR A 326 15.86 18.13 7.67
C THR A 326 15.60 17.43 9.00
N ALA A 327 14.75 16.41 9.08
CA ALA A 327 14.49 15.70 10.34
C ALA A 327 13.87 14.31 10.12
N CYS A 328 14.18 13.38 11.01
CA CYS A 328 13.28 12.27 11.31
C CYS A 328 12.33 12.74 12.40
N ILE A 329 11.03 12.61 12.16
CA ILE A 329 10.04 13.11 13.11
C ILE A 329 10.04 12.19 14.33
N PRO A 330 10.25 12.73 15.54
CA PRO A 330 10.07 11.96 16.76
C PRO A 330 8.66 11.37 16.81
N SER A 331 8.51 10.19 17.41
CA SER A 331 7.28 9.38 17.48
C SER A 331 6.01 10.09 18.00
N GLN A 332 6.12 11.34 18.47
CA GLN A 332 5.06 12.15 19.09
C GLN A 332 4.57 13.33 18.23
N GLU A 333 5.26 13.73 17.14
CA GLU A 333 4.98 14.99 16.40
C GLU A 333 4.40 14.78 14.98
N TRP A 334 3.56 13.77 14.81
CA TRP A 334 3.10 13.31 13.50
C TRP A 334 1.77 13.97 13.05
N PHE A 335 1.03 14.56 13.99
CA PHE A 335 -0.21 15.32 13.77
C PHE A 335 -0.13 16.78 14.21
N ILE A 336 0.98 17.20 14.82
CA ILE A 336 1.15 18.56 15.31
C ILE A 336 1.89 19.34 14.23
N ALA A 337 1.17 20.29 13.62
CA ALA A 337 1.72 21.28 12.70
C ALA A 337 2.80 22.15 13.36
#